data_AF-A0A5A8A2H7-F1
#
_entry.id   AF-A0A5A8A2H7-F1
#
_cell.length_a   1.000
_cell.length_b   1.000
_cell.length_c   1.000
_cell.angle_alpha   90.00
_cell.angle_beta   90.00
_cell.angle_gamma   90.00
#
_symmetry.space_group_name_H-M   'P 1'
#
loop_
_entity.id
_entity.type
_entity.pdbx_description
1 polymer ?
#
loop_
_entity_poly.entity_id
_entity_poly.type
_entity_poly.pdbx_seq_one_letter_code
_entity_poly.pdbx_strand_id
1 'polypeptide(L)'
;MIEPVRPRMCPVMRKLIGMIVRMSQRPGLQEQGELIDQLTELETEGIAKHVPWRTVEAIRTTRLKLRVEGLMPRTPLPRGH
;
A
#
# COMPACT_ATOMS: atom_id res chain seq x y z
N MET A 1 28.53 -16.68 -21.53
CA MET A 1 27.28 -15.90 -21.64
C MET A 1 26.66 -15.87 -20.26
N ILE A 2 26.81 -14.78 -19.51
CA ILE A 2 26.21 -14.66 -18.17
C ILE A 2 24.77 -14.23 -18.40
N GLU A 3 23.83 -15.15 -18.21
CA GLU A 3 22.40 -14.84 -18.23
C GLU A 3 22.15 -13.73 -17.19
N PRO A 4 21.46 -12.63 -17.55
CA PRO A 4 21.09 -11.63 -16.56
C PRO A 4 20.10 -12.30 -15.61
N VAL A 5 20.57 -12.67 -14.42
CA VAL A 5 19.73 -13.01 -13.27
C VAL A 5 18.88 -11.78 -12.99
N ARG A 6 17.73 -11.67 -13.65
CA ARG A 6 16.69 -10.74 -13.26
C ARG A 6 16.38 -11.08 -11.81
N PRO A 7 16.60 -10.19 -10.83
CA PRO A 7 16.15 -10.47 -9.48
C PRO A 7 14.65 -10.75 -9.60
N ARG A 8 14.25 -12.00 -9.37
CA ARG A 8 12.84 -12.38 -9.33
C ARG A 8 12.27 -11.61 -8.16
N MET A 9 11.66 -10.47 -8.48
CA MET A 9 11.11 -9.56 -7.50
C MET A 9 10.20 -10.37 -6.57
N CYS A 10 10.46 -10.30 -5.26
CA CYS A 10 9.73 -11.10 -4.29
C CYS A 10 8.22 -10.92 -4.51
N PRO A 11 7.40 -11.98 -4.43
CA PRO A 11 5.96 -11.89 -4.68
C PRO A 11 5.27 -10.79 -3.87
N VAL A 12 5.75 -10.56 -2.64
CA VAL A 12 5.34 -9.48 -1.74
C VAL A 12 5.59 -8.09 -2.35
N MET A 13 6.78 -7.87 -2.92
CA MET A 13 7.13 -6.60 -3.58
C MET A 13 6.33 -6.39 -4.86
N ARG A 14 6.04 -7.46 -5.60
CA ARG A 14 5.21 -7.39 -6.81
C ARG A 14 3.76 -7.01 -6.49
N LYS A 15 3.19 -7.59 -5.42
CA LYS A 15 1.89 -7.17 -4.87
C LYS A 15 1.93 -5.71 -4.42
N LEU A 16 2.94 -5.31 -3.65
CA LEU A 16 3.07 -3.94 -3.15
C LEU A 16 3.09 -2.89 -4.28
N ILE A 17 3.86 -3.12 -5.34
CA ILE A 17 3.92 -2.20 -6.48
C ILE A 17 2.57 -2.11 -7.19
N GLY A 18 1.88 -3.24 -7.39
CA GLY A 18 0.52 -3.24 -7.95
C GLY A 18 -0.45 -2.42 -7.11
N MET A 19 -0.34 -2.50 -5.79
CA MET A 19 -1.17 -1.71 -4.88
C MET A 19 -0.85 -0.21 -4.91
N ILE A 20 0.43 0.18 -4.97
CA ILE A 20 0.83 1.59 -5.09
C ILE A 20 0.28 2.21 -6.39
N VAL A 21 0.33 1.47 -7.49
CA VAL A 21 -0.22 1.93 -8.79
C VAL A 21 -1.74 2.15 -8.71
N ARG A 22 -2.47 1.31 -7.96
CA ARG A 22 -3.91 1.53 -7.70
C ARG A 22 -4.15 2.74 -6.80
N MET A 23 -3.34 2.94 -5.75
CA MET A 23 -3.44 4.12 -4.88
C MET A 23 -3.23 5.44 -5.64
N SER A 24 -2.32 5.46 -6.61
CA SER A 24 -2.06 6.66 -7.43
C SER A 24 -3.27 7.10 -8.25
N GLN A 25 -4.26 6.22 -8.47
CA GLN A 25 -5.45 6.52 -9.27
C GLN A 25 -6.58 7.16 -8.46
N ARG A 26 -6.33 7.54 -7.19
CA ARG A 26 -7.31 8.17 -6.28
C ARG A 26 -8.56 7.29 -6.10
N PRO A 27 -8.42 6.17 -5.38
CA PRO A 27 -9.54 5.28 -5.07
C PRO A 27 -10.66 6.04 -4.34
N GLY A 28 -11.91 5.68 -4.63
CA GLY A 28 -13.04 6.06 -3.79
C GLY A 28 -12.94 5.46 -2.38
N LEU A 29 -13.82 5.87 -1.46
CA LEU A 29 -13.81 5.40 -0.06
C LEU A 29 -13.88 3.87 0.08
N GLN A 30 -14.59 3.19 -0.83
CA GLN A 30 -14.70 1.73 -0.85
C GLN A 30 -13.39 1.06 -1.27
N GLU A 31 -12.79 1.51 -2.38
CA GLU A 31 -11.51 1.00 -2.88
C GLU A 31 -10.38 1.26 -1.88
N GLN A 32 -10.48 2.35 -1.10
CA GLN A 32 -9.55 2.65 -0.02
C GLN A 32 -9.65 1.65 1.15
N GLY A 33 -10.87 1.21 1.49
CA GLY A 33 -11.10 0.11 2.42
C GLY A 33 -10.45 -1.19 1.94
N GLU A 34 -10.71 -1.58 0.69
CA GLU A 34 -10.13 -2.78 0.08
C GLU A 34 -8.59 -2.74 0.00
N LEU A 35 -8.00 -1.55 -0.19
CA LEU A 35 -6.55 -1.37 -0.16
C LEU A 35 -5.98 -1.52 1.25
N ILE A 36 -6.70 -1.06 2.29
CA ILE A 36 -6.29 -1.24 3.69
C ILE A 36 -6.32 -2.72 4.08
N ASP A 37 -7.34 -3.46 3.64
CA ASP A 37 -7.44 -4.91 3.86
C ASP A 37 -6.29 -5.64 3.17
N GLN A 38 -6.04 -5.36 1.89
CA GLN A 38 -4.92 -5.96 1.14
C GLN A 38 -3.55 -5.62 1.76
N LEU A 39 -3.35 -4.42 2.34
CA LEU A 39 -2.10 -4.06 3.03
C LEU A 39 -1.95 -4.83 4.33
N THR A 40 -3.06 -5.14 5.00
CA THR A 40 -3.07 -5.94 6.24
C THR A 40 -2.74 -7.41 5.94
N GLU A 41 -3.26 -7.95 4.84
CA GLU A 41 -2.87 -9.27 4.35
C GLU A 41 -1.38 -9.31 3.96
N LEU A 42 -0.88 -8.26 3.31
CA LEU A 42 0.51 -8.15 2.90
C LEU A 42 1.47 -8.00 4.09
N GLU A 43 1.08 -7.27 5.14
CA GLU A 43 1.81 -7.21 6.41
C GLU A 43 1.93 -8.61 7.02
N THR A 44 0.82 -9.36 7.06
CA THR A 44 0.74 -10.71 7.64
C THR A 44 1.57 -11.71 6.83
N GLU A 45 1.43 -11.71 5.50
CA GLU A 45 2.24 -12.54 4.60
C GLU A 45 3.72 -12.17 4.72
N GLY A 46 4.03 -10.89 4.91
CA GLY A 46 5.38 -10.41 5.07
C GLY A 46 6.04 -10.94 6.35
N ILE A 47 5.33 -10.86 7.47
CA ILE A 47 5.79 -11.43 8.75
C ILE A 47 6.00 -12.93 8.61
N ALA A 48 5.04 -13.67 8.04
CA ALA A 48 5.14 -15.12 7.84
C ALA A 48 6.33 -15.52 6.95
N LYS A 49 6.63 -14.73 5.91
CA LYS A 49 7.74 -14.97 4.99
C LYS A 49 9.07 -14.37 5.46
N HIS A 50 9.14 -13.85 6.69
CA HIS A 50 10.35 -13.24 7.27
C HIS A 50 10.99 -12.18 6.35
N VAL A 51 10.17 -11.40 5.63
CA VAL A 51 10.73 -10.27 4.87
C VAL A 51 11.33 -9.25 5.83
N PRO A 52 12.32 -8.44 5.38
CA PRO A 52 13.00 -7.48 6.23
C PRO A 52 12.01 -6.60 6.99
N TRP A 53 12.26 -6.42 8.29
CA TRP A 53 11.44 -5.60 9.18
C TRP A 53 11.11 -4.22 8.58
N ARG A 54 12.09 -3.58 7.93
CA ARG A 54 11.92 -2.31 7.22
C ARG A 54 10.80 -2.33 6.17
N THR A 55 10.61 -3.45 5.49
CA THR A 55 9.53 -3.64 4.49
C THR A 55 8.17 -3.73 5.18
N VAL A 56 8.08 -4.49 6.27
CA VAL A 56 6.86 -4.61 7.08
C VAL A 56 6.48 -3.26 7.69
N GLU A 57 7.46 -2.50 8.19
CA GLU A 57 7.28 -1.15 8.69
C GLU A 57 6.74 -0.20 7.61
N ALA A 58 7.30 -0.24 6.40
CA ALA A 58 6.83 0.57 5.28
C ALA A 58 5.38 0.26 4.89
N ILE A 59 4.98 -1.02 4.91
CA ILE A 59 3.59 -1.46 4.69
C ILE A 59 2.69 -0.88 5.79
N ARG A 60 3.10 -1.00 7.06
CA ARG A 60 2.35 -0.49 8.21
C ARG A 60 2.17 1.03 8.15
N THR A 61 3.22 1.78 7.82
CA THR A 61 3.16 3.24 7.65
C THR A 61 2.22 3.64 6.52
N THR A 62 2.26 2.92 5.39
CA THR A 62 1.36 3.17 4.26
C THR A 62 -0.10 2.95 4.64
N ARG A 63 -0.39 1.86 5.37
CA ARG A 63 -1.75 1.58 5.87
C ARG A 63 -2.27 2.69 6.80
N LEU A 64 -1.43 3.18 7.70
CA LEU A 64 -1.78 4.28 8.61
C LEU A 64 -2.08 5.57 7.85
N LYS A 65 -1.24 5.93 6.88
CA LYS A 65 -1.48 7.11 6.02
C LYS A 65 -2.81 7.02 5.30
N LEU A 66 -3.12 5.86 4.70
CA LEU A 66 -4.40 5.66 4.03
C LEU A 66 -5.60 5.72 4.98
N ARG A 67 -5.49 5.19 6.20
CA ARG A 67 -6.57 5.36 7.19
C ARG A 67 -6.80 6.83 7.52
N VAL A 68 -5.73 7.61 7.71
CA VAL A 68 -5.84 9.05 7.98
C VAL A 68 -6.45 9.79 6.79
N GLU A 69 -6.00 9.51 5.56
CA GLU A 69 -6.55 10.13 4.35
C GLU A 69 -8.02 9.78 4.12
N GLY A 70 -8.48 8.59 4.52
CA GLY A 70 -9.87 8.16 4.39
C GLY A 70 -10.77 8.74 5.47
N LEU A 71 -10.21 9.05 6.64
CA LEU A 71 -10.87 9.73 7.76
C LEU A 71 -10.90 11.25 7.59
N MET A 72 -10.09 11.81 6.69
CA MET A 72 -10.20 13.20 6.27
C MET A 72 -11.16 13.25 5.08
N PRO A 73 -12.48 13.50 5.28
CA PRO A 73 -13.29 13.93 4.16
C PRO A 73 -12.59 15.17 3.60
N ARG A 74 -12.33 15.16 2.29
CA ARG A 74 -12.00 16.39 1.57
C ARG A 74 -13.22 17.29 1.68
N THR A 75 -13.39 17.98 2.81
CA THR A 75 -14.28 19.11 2.91
C THR A 75 -13.69 20.16 1.97
N PRO A 76 -14.38 20.53 0.87
CA PRO A 76 -14.14 21.85 0.35
C PRO A 76 -14.60 22.78 1.47
N LEU A 77 -13.64 23.40 2.16
CA LEU A 77 -13.92 24.54 3.03
C LEU A 77 -14.86 25.47 2.26
N PRO A 78 -16.05 25.82 2.78
CA PRO A 78 -16.89 26.80 2.11
C PRO A 78 -16.08 28.09 2.06
N ARG A 79 -15.70 28.52 0.85
CA ARG A 79 -15.22 29.88 0.63
C ARG A 79 -16.42 30.77 0.95
N GLY A 80 -16.41 31.34 2.15
CA GLY A 80 -17.32 32.42 2.50
C GLY A 80 -17.08 33.57 1.53
N HIS A 81 -18.17 34.04 0.92
CA HIS A 81 -18.26 35.33 0.27
C HIS A 81 -19.69 35.83 0.40
#